data_AF-A0A815XIZ7-F1
#
_entry.id   AF-A0A815XIZ7-F1
#
_cell.length_a   1.000
_cell.length_b   1.000
_cell.length_c   1.000
_cell.angle_alpha   90.00
_cell.angle_beta   90.00
_cell.angle_gamma   90.00
#
_symmetry.space_group_name_H-M   'P 1'
#
loop_
_entity.id
_entity.type
_entity.pdbx_description
1 polymer ?
#
loop_
_entity_poly.entity_id
_entity_poly.type
_entity_poly.pdbx_seq_one_letter_code
_entity_poly.pdbx_strand_id
1 'polypeptide(L)' 'MNGTYDSVGVTITDPTVIAAIAVALRTAAAYGPVTTNGRSWQVGACGSGSELSAAGSICACPNPQYIVRPCI' A
#
# COMPACT_ATOMS: atom_id res chain seq x y z
N MET A 1 -2.28 8.79 -2.07
CA MET A 1 -3.62 8.21 -1.79
C MET A 1 -4.31 9.12 -0.80
N ASN A 2 -5.35 9.83 -1.24
CA ASN A 2 -6.24 10.61 -0.37
C ASN A 2 -7.57 9.85 -0.19
N GLY A 3 -8.21 10.01 0.95
CA GLY A 3 -9.49 9.35 1.27
C GLY A 3 -10.31 10.22 2.22
N THR A 4 -11.55 9.79 2.51
CA THR A 4 -12.49 10.55 3.37
C THR A 4 -11.90 10.90 4.75
N TYR A 5 -10.95 10.10 5.24
CA TYR A 5 -10.25 10.30 6.52
C TYR A 5 -8.78 10.71 6.38
N ASP A 6 -8.32 10.98 5.15
CA ASP A 6 -6.99 11.52 4.85
C ASP A 6 -7.10 12.51 3.68
N SER A 7 -7.42 13.77 4.02
CA SER A 7 -7.63 14.83 3.04
C SER A 7 -6.33 15.33 2.40
N VAL A 8 -5.18 15.14 3.05
CA VAL A 8 -3.86 15.52 2.53
C VAL A 8 -3.34 14.44 1.58
N GLY A 9 -3.57 13.18 1.95
CA GLY A 9 -3.10 12.03 1.22
C GLY A 9 -1.64 11.70 1.53
N VAL A 10 -1.31 10.42 1.34
CA VAL A 10 0.07 9.94 1.45
C VAL A 10 0.70 9.78 0.07
N THR A 11 1.95 10.27 -0.09
CA THR A 11 2.68 10.26 -1.37
C THR A 11 4.04 9.57 -1.25
N ILE A 12 4.38 8.76 -2.25
CA ILE A 12 5.72 8.21 -2.49
C ILE A 12 6.34 8.99 -3.64
N THR A 13 7.62 9.33 -3.54
CA THR A 13 8.38 10.06 -4.58
C THR A 13 9.56 9.26 -5.12
N ASP A 14 9.93 8.15 -4.48
CA ASP A 14 10.99 7.25 -4.95
C ASP A 14 10.51 6.47 -6.19
N PRO A 15 11.10 6.70 -7.37
CA PRO A 15 10.66 6.07 -8.61
C PRO A 15 10.85 4.54 -8.60
N THR A 16 11.84 4.02 -7.87
CA THR A 16 12.11 2.59 -7.79
C THR A 16 11.03 1.89 -6.98
N VAL A 17 10.66 2.47 -5.83
CA VAL A 17 9.59 1.94 -4.96
C VAL A 17 8.24 2.04 -5.68
N ILE A 18 7.98 3.15 -6.37
CA ILE A 18 6.75 3.32 -7.16
C ILE A 18 6.64 2.23 -8.24
N ALA A 19 7.71 2.01 -9.01
CA ALA A 19 7.74 0.99 -10.05
C ALA A 19 7.51 -0.42 -9.49
N ALA A 20 8.15 -0.75 -8.36
CA ALA A 20 8.01 -2.05 -7.72
C ALA A 20 6.60 -2.29 -7.16
N ILE A 21 6.00 -1.29 -6.50
CA ILE A 21 4.60 -1.36 -6.04
C ILE A 21 3.64 -1.55 -7.22
N ALA A 22 3.83 -0.79 -8.31
CA ALA A 22 2.98 -0.90 -9.48
C ALA A 22 3.09 -2.28 -10.17
N VAL A 23 4.29 -2.86 -10.23
CA VAL A 23 4.50 -4.23 -10.71
C VAL A 23 3.80 -5.23 -9.80
N ALA A 24 4.02 -5.14 -8.49
CA ALA A 24 3.42 -6.04 -7.51
C ALA A 24 1.89 -6.05 -7.58
N LEU A 25 1.27 -4.87 -7.66
CA LEU A 25 -0.19 -4.75 -7.82
C LEU A 25 -0.68 -5.32 -9.16
N ARG A 26 0.05 -5.11 -10.25
CA ARG A 26 -0.32 -5.62 -11.58
C ARG A 26 -0.26 -7.14 -11.67
N THR A 27 0.73 -7.75 -11.02
CA THR A 27 0.98 -9.19 -11.10
C THR A 27 0.47 -9.96 -9.88
N ALA A 28 -0.27 -9.30 -8.97
CA ALA A 28 -0.71 -9.86 -7.69
C ALA A 28 0.45 -10.49 -6.88
N ALA A 29 1.64 -9.92 -6.97
CA ALA A 29 2.82 -10.38 -6.24
C ALA A 29 2.98 -9.64 -4.90
N ALA A 30 3.63 -10.28 -3.93
CA ALA A 30 4.01 -9.63 -2.69
C ALA A 30 5.21 -8.68 -2.90
N TYR A 31 5.23 -7.56 -2.18
CA TYR A 31 6.35 -6.62 -2.15
C TYR A 31 6.47 -5.94 -0.78
N GLY A 32 7.70 -5.64 -0.37
CA GLY A 32 7.99 -5.00 0.92
C GLY A 32 8.10 -5.97 2.10
N PRO A 33 8.17 -5.45 3.34
CA PRO A 33 8.05 -4.04 3.70
C PRO A 33 9.27 -3.20 3.28
N VAL A 34 9.01 -2.00 2.73
CA VAL A 34 10.03 -0.99 2.41
C VAL A 34 9.66 0.35 3.02
N THR A 35 10.58 0.95 3.77
CA THR A 35 10.35 2.26 4.41
C THR A 35 10.74 3.41 3.49
N THR A 36 9.78 4.27 3.14
CA THR A 36 10.04 5.52 2.40
C THR A 36 9.00 6.59 2.73
N ASN A 37 9.41 7.86 2.69
CA ASN A 37 8.60 9.01 3.11
C ASN A 37 7.95 8.82 4.50
N GLY A 38 8.71 8.26 5.44
CA GLY A 38 8.30 8.06 6.84
C GLY A 38 7.31 6.92 7.08
N ARG A 39 7.08 6.04 6.09
CA ARG A 39 6.06 4.98 6.14
C ARG A 39 6.59 3.66 5.61
N SER A 40 6.06 2.56 6.12
CA SER A 40 6.42 1.19 5.70
C SER A 40 5.42 0.69 4.67
N TRP A 41 5.87 0.58 3.42
CA TRP A 41 5.03 0.20 2.29
C TRP A 41 5.16 -1.26 1.97
N GLN A 42 4.02 -1.90 1.74
CA GLN A 42 3.96 -3.30 1.35
C GLN A 42 2.73 -3.58 0.48
N VAL A 43 2.89 -4.53 -0.43
CA VAL A 43 1.81 -5.10 -1.24
C VAL A 43 1.66 -6.56 -0.88
N GLY A 44 0.43 -7.03 -0.73
CA GLY A 44 0.15 -8.43 -0.45
C GLY A 44 -1.28 -8.81 -0.81
N ALA A 45 -1.59 -10.10 -0.68
CA ALA A 45 -2.92 -10.61 -0.92
C ALA A 45 -3.81 -10.43 0.32
N CYS A 46 -5.04 -9.98 0.12
CA CYS A 46 -6.07 -10.08 1.14
C CYS A 46 -7.39 -10.61 0.57
N GLY A 47 -7.77 -11.83 0.96
CA GLY A 47 -8.84 -12.56 0.30
C GLY A 47 -8.49 -12.82 -1.17
N SER A 48 -9.41 -12.50 -2.08
CA SER A 48 -9.20 -12.63 -3.53
C SER A 48 -8.57 -11.40 -4.20
N GLY A 49 -8.26 -10.34 -3.45
CA GLY A 49 -7.75 -9.08 -3.98
C GLY A 49 -6.34 -8.75 -3.51
N SER A 50 -5.74 -7.73 -4.12
CA SER A 50 -4.49 -7.14 -3.66
C SER A 50 -4.74 -6.00 -2.68
N GLU A 51 -3.81 -5.84 -1.74
CA GLU A 51 -3.78 -4.76 -0.78
C GLU A 51 -2.47 -3.99 -0.93
N LEU A 52 -2.55 -2.66 -0.94
CA LEU A 52 -1.42 -1.77 -0.74
C LEU A 52 -1.57 -1.13 0.64
N SER A 53 -0.58 -1.35 1.51
CA SER A 53 -0.55 -0.77 2.84
C SER A 53 0.68 0.12 3.03
N ALA A 54 0.48 1.26 3.70
CA ALA A 54 1.53 2.19 4.12
C ALA A 54 1.94 2.02 5.60
N ALA A 55 1.43 0.98 6.28
CA ALA A 55 1.80 0.61 7.65
C ALA A 55 1.31 -0.82 8.01
N GLY A 56 1.61 -1.28 9.24
CA GLY A 56 0.98 -2.46 9.83
C GLY A 56 1.27 -3.77 9.12
N SER A 57 0.24 -4.60 8.95
CA SER A 57 0.32 -5.96 8.39
C SER A 57 -0.69 -6.10 7.27
N ILE A 58 -0.36 -6.90 6.25
CA ILE A 58 -1.31 -7.25 5.19
C ILE A 58 -2.57 -7.88 5.80
N CYS A 59 -3.74 -7.56 5.23
CA CYS A 59 -5.05 -8.00 5.70
C CYS A 59 -5.51 -7.43 7.05
N ALA A 60 -4.70 -6.62 7.72
CA ALA A 60 -5.14 -5.91 8.91
C ALA A 60 -5.71 -4.54 8.50
N CYS A 61 -6.87 -4.16 9.03
CA CYS A 61 -7.43 -2.81 8.88
C CYS A 61 -7.37 -2.03 10.21
N PRO A 62 -6.19 -1.85 10.84
CA PRO A 62 -6.09 -1.11 12.09
C PRO A 62 -6.31 0.40 11.87
N ASN A 63 -6.96 1.04 12.84
CA ASN A 63 -7.09 2.48 12.91
C ASN A 63 -6.13 3.00 14.00
N PRO A 64 -5.19 3.92 13.72
CA PRO A 64 -5.03 4.71 12.49
C PRO A 64 -3.96 4.15 11.53
N GLN A 65 -4.34 3.75 10.31
CA GLN A 65 -3.41 3.39 9.21
C GLN A 65 -4.01 3.66 7.83
N TYR A 66 -3.16 3.56 6.80
CA TYR A 66 -3.47 3.94 5.41
C TYR A 66 -3.30 2.71 4.53
N ILE A 67 -4.43 2.10 4.23
CA ILE A 67 -4.53 0.84 3.50
C ILE A 67 -5.53 1.05 2.37
N VAL A 68 -5.18 0.60 1.17
CA VAL A 68 -6.06 0.61 0.00
C VAL A 68 -6.15 -0.80 -0.56
N ARG A 69 -7.39 -1.24 -0.79
CA ARG A 69 -7.70 -2.48 -1.51
C ARG A 69 -8.42 -2.09 -2.79
N PRO A 70 -7.70 -2.03 -3.93
CA PRO A 70 -8.35 -1.81 -5.21
C PRO A 70 -9.35 -2.94 -5.42
N CYS A 71 -10.65 -2.60 -5.43
CA CYS A 71 -11.66 -3.52 -5.92
C CYS A 71 -11.39 -3.74 -7.41
N ILE A 72 -11.45 -5.00 -7.85
CA ILE A 72 -11.51 -5.34 -9.28
C ILE A 72 -12.89 -4.96 -9.80
#